data_AF-A0A3A8E5P2-F1
#
_entry.id   AF-A0A3A8E5P2-F1
#
_cell.length_a   1.000
_cell.length_b   1.000
_cell.length_c   1.000
_cell.angle_alpha   90.00
_cell.angle_beta   90.00
_cell.angle_gamma   90.00
#
_symmetry.space_group_name_H-M   'P 1'
#
loop_
_entity.id
_entity.type
_entity.pdbx_description
1 polymer ?
#
loop_
_entity_poly.entity_id
_entity_poly.type
_entity_poly.pdbx_seq_one_letter_code
_entity_poly.pdbx_strand_id
1 'polypeptide(L)'
;IRVAQLSLSEIIFIAIWYKSSHFNNFKAFFTWLKEDKSHLFKYLPCYQRMIHLIKMHQLALHALHAALMKGQGTQYLWIDSTTLPVYKNQRIHRHKSLVQIASRGRSSMGWFYGCKLHIVMNQFGEITCSALSNGHVADIKAVEQLVNGLNGKLYGDRGYTSQELKSRLQVQGMDLITYHRKNMESVQLSTSDEYHLRQ
;
A
#
# COMPACT_ATOMS: atom_id res chain seq x y z
N ILE A 1 32.49 6.04 14.34
CA ILE A 1 31.17 5.37 14.22
C ILE A 1 31.39 3.88 14.45
N ARG A 2 30.80 3.25 15.47
CA ARG A 2 30.94 1.79 15.67
C ARG A 2 30.31 1.05 14.48
N VAL A 3 31.08 0.19 13.82
CA VAL A 3 30.64 -0.64 12.70
C VAL A 3 29.46 -1.49 13.16
N ALA A 4 28.38 -1.52 12.38
CA ALA A 4 27.26 -2.42 12.65
C ALA A 4 27.72 -3.85 12.40
N GLN A 5 27.58 -4.72 13.39
CA GLN A 5 27.95 -6.14 13.26
C GLN A 5 26.85 -6.98 12.61
N LEU A 6 25.63 -6.43 12.49
CA LEU A 6 24.55 -7.03 11.70
C LEU A 6 24.71 -6.67 10.22
N SER A 7 24.52 -7.66 9.38
CA SER A 7 24.36 -7.49 7.94
C SER A 7 23.07 -6.74 7.60
N LEU A 8 23.03 -6.18 6.39
CA LEU A 8 21.83 -5.51 5.86
C LEU A 8 20.63 -6.47 5.81
N SER A 9 20.84 -7.72 5.39
CA SER A 9 19.80 -8.75 5.34
C SER A 9 19.21 -9.05 6.71
N GLU A 10 20.02 -9.13 7.77
CA GLU A 10 19.51 -9.34 9.13
C GLU A 10 18.69 -8.14 9.62
N ILE A 11 19.14 -6.91 9.34
CA ILE A 11 18.40 -5.69 9.72
C ILE A 11 17.03 -5.67 9.03
N ILE A 12 16.99 -5.95 7.73
CA ILE A 12 15.75 -6.01 6.94
C ILE A 12 14.84 -7.13 7.46
N PHE A 13 15.40 -8.32 7.69
CA PHE A 13 14.67 -9.48 8.17
C PHE A 13 14.00 -9.20 9.52
N ILE A 14 14.72 -8.62 10.49
CA ILE A 14 14.16 -8.26 11.80
C ILE A 14 13.02 -7.24 11.65
N ALA A 15 13.16 -6.26 10.76
CA ALA A 15 12.12 -5.25 10.52
C ALA A 15 10.84 -5.86 9.93
N ILE A 16 10.97 -6.81 9.00
CA ILE A 16 9.85 -7.53 8.39
C ILE A 16 9.23 -8.51 9.40
N TRP A 17 10.06 -9.31 10.07
CA TRP A 17 9.61 -10.32 11.03
C TRP A 17 8.78 -9.69 12.15
N TYR A 18 9.18 -8.51 12.64
CA TYR A 18 8.35 -7.75 13.58
C TYR A 18 6.90 -7.58 13.08
N LYS A 19 6.70 -7.20 11.81
CA LYS A 19 5.36 -6.98 11.25
C LYS A 19 4.55 -8.27 11.13
N SER A 20 5.20 -9.41 10.93
CA SER A 20 4.57 -10.73 10.89
C SER A 20 4.43 -11.41 12.25
N SER A 21 5.04 -10.86 13.30
CA SER A 21 5.15 -11.50 14.63
C SER A 21 3.98 -11.23 15.59
N HIS A 22 2.94 -10.52 15.15
CA HIS A 22 1.76 -10.12 15.95
C HIS A 22 2.05 -9.29 17.22
N PHE A 23 3.30 -8.86 17.46
CA PHE A 23 3.63 -7.96 18.56
C PHE A 23 3.09 -6.55 18.33
N ASN A 24 2.39 -6.01 19.33
CA ASN A 24 1.77 -4.68 19.25
C ASN A 24 2.78 -3.52 19.18
N ASN A 25 4.00 -3.72 19.70
CA ASN A 25 5.04 -2.69 19.66
C ASN A 25 6.43 -3.32 19.47
N PHE A 26 7.31 -2.57 18.81
CA PHE A 26 8.66 -3.05 18.47
C PHE A 26 9.53 -3.32 19.70
N LYS A 27 9.30 -2.61 20.82
CA LYS A 27 10.08 -2.82 22.05
C LYS A 27 9.82 -4.21 22.63
N ALA A 28 8.56 -4.63 22.71
CA ALA A 28 8.19 -5.97 23.18
C ALA A 28 8.76 -7.06 22.27
N PHE A 29 8.60 -6.91 20.96
CA PHE A 29 9.19 -7.82 19.98
C PHE A 29 10.71 -7.91 20.14
N PHE A 30 11.39 -6.77 20.28
CA PHE A 30 12.85 -6.75 20.38
C PHE A 30 13.37 -7.33 21.70
N THR A 31 12.64 -7.14 22.81
CA THR A 31 12.94 -7.80 24.08
C THR A 31 12.83 -9.32 23.93
N TRP A 32 11.73 -9.82 23.37
CA TRP A 32 11.55 -11.24 23.09
C TRP A 32 12.64 -11.79 22.14
N LEU A 33 12.96 -11.07 21.07
CA LEU A 33 14.03 -11.43 20.14
C LEU A 33 15.38 -11.60 20.85
N LYS A 34 15.67 -10.73 21.82
CA LYS A 34 16.92 -10.76 22.60
C LYS A 34 16.94 -11.88 23.64
N GLU A 35 15.81 -12.15 24.27
CA GLU A 35 15.71 -13.16 25.35
C GLU A 35 15.61 -14.58 24.80
N ASP A 36 14.75 -14.80 23.81
CA ASP A 36 14.40 -16.15 23.33
C ASP A 36 15.12 -16.53 22.02
N LYS A 37 15.41 -15.54 21.17
CA LYS A 37 15.91 -15.77 19.80
C LYS A 37 17.28 -15.15 19.51
N SER A 38 18.03 -14.77 20.54
CA SER A 38 19.35 -14.13 20.37
C SER A 38 20.34 -15.04 19.65
N HIS A 39 20.24 -16.35 19.82
CA HIS A 39 21.09 -17.33 19.14
C HIS A 39 20.97 -17.30 17.61
N LEU A 40 19.88 -16.76 17.06
CA LEU A 40 19.69 -16.61 15.60
C LEU A 40 20.57 -15.49 15.01
N PHE A 41 21.11 -14.60 15.84
CA PHE A 41 21.90 -13.45 15.41
C PHE A 41 23.21 -13.41 16.18
N LYS A 42 24.34 -13.44 15.48
CA LYS A 42 25.67 -13.49 16.12
C LYS A 42 25.92 -12.30 17.05
N TYR A 43 25.44 -11.11 16.69
CA TYR A 43 25.59 -9.88 17.46
C TYR A 43 24.34 -9.00 17.38
N LEU A 44 23.43 -9.14 18.35
CA LEU A 44 22.27 -8.26 18.43
C LEU A 44 22.63 -6.94 19.15
N PRO A 45 22.43 -5.77 18.52
CA PRO A 45 22.80 -4.49 19.13
C PRO A 45 21.80 -4.08 20.23
N CYS A 46 22.04 -2.96 20.92
CA CYS A 46 21.04 -2.40 21.83
C CYS A 46 19.81 -1.88 21.05
N TYR A 47 18.67 -1.79 21.74
CA TYR A 47 17.39 -1.34 21.16
C TYR A 47 17.52 -0.03 20.38
N GLN A 48 18.18 0.97 20.96
CA GLN A 48 18.35 2.29 20.31
C GLN A 48 19.15 2.18 19.01
N ARG A 49 20.19 1.35 18.99
CA ARG A 49 21.00 1.10 17.79
C ARG A 49 20.21 0.31 16.75
N MET A 50 19.38 -0.65 17.15
CA MET A 50 18.47 -1.35 16.23
C MET A 50 17.50 -0.39 15.54
N ILE A 51 16.84 0.49 16.29
CA ILE A 51 15.94 1.51 15.72
C ILE A 51 16.69 2.42 14.74
N HIS A 52 17.91 2.84 15.09
CA HIS A 52 18.73 3.65 14.20
C HIS A 52 19.11 2.90 12.91
N LEU A 53 19.50 1.63 13.00
CA LEU A 53 19.85 0.81 11.83
C LEU A 53 18.66 0.59 10.89
N ILE A 54 17.47 0.29 11.43
CA ILE A 54 16.25 0.15 10.63
C ILE A 54 15.93 1.47 9.91
N LYS A 55 16.00 2.60 10.62
CA LYS A 55 15.79 3.92 10.02
C LYS A 55 16.79 4.24 8.91
N MET A 56 18.07 3.97 9.16
CA MET A 56 19.14 4.25 8.20
C MET A 56 18.98 3.42 6.91
N HIS A 57 18.46 2.20 7.01
CA HIS A 57 18.27 1.29 5.87
C HIS A 57 16.82 1.23 5.38
N GLN A 58 16.00 2.24 5.67
CA GLN A 58 14.64 2.32 5.15
C GLN A 58 14.58 2.24 3.62
N LEU A 59 15.54 2.85 2.91
CA LEU A 59 15.59 2.75 1.45
C LEU A 59 15.81 1.32 0.95
N ALA A 60 16.58 0.51 1.68
CA ALA A 60 16.79 -0.89 1.32
C ALA A 60 15.51 -1.73 1.53
N LEU A 61 14.74 -1.45 2.59
CA LEU A 61 13.40 -2.03 2.77
C LEU A 61 12.45 -1.65 1.62
N HIS A 62 12.43 -0.37 1.22
CA HIS A 62 11.61 0.08 0.09
C HIS A 62 12.07 -0.53 -1.23
N ALA A 63 13.39 -0.66 -1.45
CA ALA A 63 13.93 -1.28 -2.65
C ALA A 63 13.59 -2.77 -2.72
N LEU A 64 13.66 -3.49 -1.60
CA LEU A 64 13.24 -4.89 -1.53
C LEU A 64 11.73 -5.02 -1.83
N HIS A 65 10.91 -4.18 -1.20
CA HIS A 65 9.48 -4.14 -1.48
C HIS A 65 9.22 -3.89 -2.98
N ALA A 66 9.82 -2.84 -3.56
CA ALA A 66 9.67 -2.55 -4.98
C ALA A 66 10.16 -3.67 -5.90
N ALA A 67 11.24 -4.37 -5.54
CA ALA A 67 11.75 -5.51 -6.30
C ALA A 67 10.80 -6.71 -6.26
N LEU A 68 10.19 -6.99 -5.10
CA LEU A 68 9.19 -8.06 -4.95
C LEU A 68 7.88 -7.75 -5.67
N MET A 69 7.52 -6.47 -5.76
CA MET A 69 6.27 -6.00 -6.36
C MET A 69 6.32 -5.91 -7.89
N LYS A 70 7.50 -6.02 -8.51
CA LYS A 70 7.63 -6.08 -9.98
C LYS A 70 7.07 -7.41 -10.48
N GLY A 71 5.75 -7.44 -10.66
CA GLY A 71 5.03 -8.55 -11.26
C GLY A 71 5.42 -8.76 -12.73
N GLN A 72 5.29 -9.99 -13.19
CA GLN A 72 5.28 -10.30 -14.62
C GLN A 72 4.04 -9.66 -15.26
N GLY A 73 4.10 -9.30 -16.54
CA GLY A 73 2.97 -8.65 -17.23
C GLY A 73 1.71 -9.50 -17.15
N THR A 74 0.76 -9.11 -16.30
CA THR A 74 -0.52 -9.81 -16.11
C THR A 74 -1.64 -9.10 -16.84
N GLN A 75 -2.52 -9.86 -17.48
CA GLN A 75 -3.62 -9.31 -18.27
C GLN A 75 -4.76 -8.76 -17.42
N TYR A 76 -4.92 -9.24 -16.17
CA TYR A 76 -6.02 -8.85 -15.29
C TYR A 76 -5.50 -8.28 -13.97
N LEU A 77 -5.99 -7.11 -13.62
CA LEU A 77 -5.61 -6.36 -12.43
C LEU A 77 -6.86 -5.86 -11.70
N TRP A 78 -6.78 -5.78 -10.38
CA TRP A 78 -7.84 -5.22 -9.54
C TRP A 78 -7.31 -4.08 -8.71
N ILE A 79 -8.08 -2.99 -8.63
CA ILE A 79 -7.76 -1.82 -7.82
C ILE A 79 -8.80 -1.58 -6.75
N ASP A 80 -8.33 -1.34 -5.52
CA ASP A 80 -9.14 -0.80 -4.45
C ASP A 80 -8.32 0.17 -3.58
N SER A 81 -9.02 1.03 -2.86
CA SER A 81 -8.43 1.97 -1.92
C SER A 81 -8.97 1.74 -0.52
N THR A 82 -8.07 1.70 0.46
CA THR A 82 -8.45 1.60 1.87
C THR A 82 -8.03 2.85 2.63
N THR A 83 -8.89 3.33 3.52
CA THR A 83 -8.55 4.48 4.36
C THR A 83 -7.60 4.06 5.48
N LEU A 84 -6.53 4.82 5.66
CA LEU A 84 -5.60 4.69 6.77
C LEU A 84 -5.81 5.85 7.76
N PRO A 85 -6.74 5.71 8.73
CA PRO A 85 -6.95 6.73 9.74
C PRO A 85 -5.74 6.82 10.67
N VAL A 86 -5.16 8.01 10.77
CA VAL A 86 -3.97 8.26 11.59
C VAL A 86 -4.36 8.82 12.97
N TYR A 87 -5.44 9.60 13.02
CA TYR A 87 -5.96 10.18 14.25
C TYR A 87 -7.48 10.06 14.32
N LYS A 88 -8.01 10.02 15.55
CA LYS A 88 -9.44 10.22 15.78
C LYS A 88 -9.82 11.65 15.42
N ASN A 89 -10.97 11.83 14.76
CA ASN A 89 -11.44 13.14 14.30
C ASN A 89 -11.48 14.21 15.42
N GLN A 90 -11.85 13.82 16.63
CA GLN A 90 -11.90 14.71 17.80
C GLN A 90 -10.53 15.28 18.21
N ARG A 91 -9.43 14.62 17.82
CA ARG A 91 -8.07 14.96 18.25
C ARG A 91 -7.22 15.54 17.12
N ILE A 92 -7.82 15.85 15.96
CA ILE A 92 -7.09 16.38 14.81
C ILE A 92 -6.30 17.62 15.22
N HIS A 93 -6.85 18.57 15.96
CA HIS A 93 -6.13 19.80 16.32
C HIS A 93 -4.85 19.61 17.17
N ARG A 94 -4.63 18.40 17.74
CA ARG A 94 -3.46 18.10 18.59
C ARG A 94 -2.40 17.23 17.89
N HIS A 95 -2.59 16.90 16.60
CA HIS A 95 -1.64 16.07 15.89
C HIS A 95 -0.34 16.82 15.55
N LYS A 96 0.80 16.14 15.66
CA LYS A 96 2.12 16.65 15.25
C LYS A 96 2.84 15.74 14.26
N SER A 97 2.47 14.46 14.22
CA SER A 97 3.03 13.48 13.29
C SER A 97 2.17 13.37 12.03
N LEU A 98 2.81 13.14 10.88
CA LEU A 98 2.16 12.91 9.58
C LEU A 98 1.33 14.09 9.04
N VAL A 99 1.45 15.30 9.61
CA VAL A 99 0.75 16.53 9.16
C VAL A 99 0.99 16.85 7.68
N GLN A 100 2.15 16.46 7.15
CA GLN A 100 2.52 16.69 5.75
C GLN A 100 1.79 15.76 4.76
N ILE A 101 1.33 14.60 5.21
CA ILE A 101 0.76 13.55 4.33
C ILE A 101 -0.68 13.15 4.69
N ALA A 102 -1.12 13.45 5.92
CA ALA A 102 -2.46 13.19 6.39
C ALA A 102 -3.37 14.39 6.13
N SER A 103 -4.61 14.13 5.76
CA SER A 103 -5.62 15.17 5.59
C SER A 103 -7.01 14.63 5.90
N ARG A 104 -7.99 15.52 5.99
CA ARG A 104 -9.38 15.12 6.23
C ARG A 104 -10.00 14.58 4.94
N GLY A 105 -10.44 13.33 4.96
CA GLY A 105 -11.11 12.64 3.86
C GLY A 105 -12.50 12.19 4.24
N ARG A 106 -13.28 11.76 3.24
CA ARG A 106 -14.59 11.13 3.44
C ARG A 106 -14.59 9.75 2.78
N SER A 107 -15.09 8.77 3.51
CA SER A 107 -15.37 7.40 3.05
C SER A 107 -16.85 7.09 3.18
N SER A 108 -17.26 5.90 2.76
CA SER A 108 -18.61 5.34 3.04
C SER A 108 -18.92 5.30 4.54
N MET A 109 -17.89 5.08 5.37
CA MET A 109 -17.99 5.04 6.85
C MET A 109 -17.96 6.43 7.50
N GLY A 110 -17.86 7.51 6.70
CA GLY A 110 -17.86 8.89 7.17
C GLY A 110 -16.51 9.59 7.06
N TRP A 111 -16.38 10.70 7.80
CA TRP A 111 -15.17 11.52 7.81
C TRP A 111 -14.03 10.81 8.54
N PHE A 112 -12.80 10.96 8.04
CA PHE A 112 -11.59 10.48 8.70
C PHE A 112 -10.45 11.48 8.52
N TYR A 113 -9.42 11.37 9.36
CA TYR A 113 -8.17 12.12 9.20
C TYR A 113 -7.00 11.15 9.02
N GLY A 114 -6.41 11.18 7.83
CA GLY A 114 -5.36 10.25 7.47
C GLY A 114 -5.03 10.23 5.98
N CYS A 115 -4.62 9.07 5.52
CA CYS A 115 -4.23 8.80 4.14
C CYS A 115 -5.16 7.76 3.51
N LYS A 116 -5.03 7.55 2.20
CA LYS A 116 -5.60 6.40 1.51
C LYS A 116 -4.47 5.57 0.92
N LEU A 117 -4.54 4.26 1.10
CA LEU A 117 -3.65 3.30 0.48
C LEU A 117 -4.37 2.68 -0.70
N HIS A 118 -3.83 2.90 -1.89
CA HIS A 118 -4.30 2.34 -3.16
C HIS A 118 -3.46 1.11 -3.46
N ILE A 119 -4.12 0.00 -3.74
CA ILE A 119 -3.47 -1.27 -4.04
C ILE A 119 -3.98 -1.78 -5.37
N VAL A 120 -3.05 -2.19 -6.23
CA VAL A 120 -3.34 -2.96 -7.44
C VAL A 120 -2.83 -4.38 -7.24
N MET A 121 -3.71 -5.37 -7.41
CA MET A 121 -3.39 -6.79 -7.33
C MET A 121 -3.55 -7.45 -8.69
N ASN A 122 -2.76 -8.49 -8.94
CA ASN A 122 -2.92 -9.35 -10.11
C ASN A 122 -3.83 -10.55 -9.81
N GLN A 123 -4.02 -11.40 -10.83
CA GLN A 123 -4.88 -12.59 -10.76
C GLN A 123 -4.39 -13.69 -9.79
N PHE A 124 -3.16 -13.59 -9.31
CA PHE A 124 -2.59 -14.51 -8.32
C PHE A 124 -2.70 -13.96 -6.89
N GLY A 125 -3.32 -12.79 -6.71
CA GLY A 125 -3.42 -12.12 -5.41
C GLY A 125 -2.13 -11.41 -4.99
N GLU A 126 -1.17 -11.25 -5.90
CA GLU A 126 0.07 -10.53 -5.63
C GLU A 126 -0.13 -9.04 -5.83
N ILE A 127 0.42 -8.25 -4.92
CA ILE A 127 0.39 -6.79 -5.02
C ILE A 127 1.38 -6.39 -6.12
N THR A 128 0.88 -5.73 -7.16
CA THR A 128 1.69 -5.28 -8.31
C THR A 128 2.14 -3.84 -8.13
N CYS A 129 1.22 -2.98 -7.68
CA CYS A 129 1.50 -1.59 -7.40
C CYS A 129 0.80 -1.14 -6.12
N SER A 130 1.42 -0.19 -5.42
CA SER A 130 0.82 0.45 -4.26
C SER A 130 1.16 1.94 -4.24
N ALA A 131 0.20 2.80 -3.91
CA ALA A 131 0.43 4.22 -3.70
C ALA A 131 -0.27 4.72 -2.44
N LEU A 132 0.32 5.72 -1.82
CA LEU A 132 -0.26 6.44 -0.70
C LEU A 132 -0.70 7.82 -1.17
N SER A 133 -1.95 8.20 -0.92
CA SER A 133 -2.44 9.56 -1.15
C SER A 133 -2.95 10.18 0.14
N ASN A 134 -3.01 11.51 0.17
CA ASN A 134 -3.69 12.22 1.26
C ASN A 134 -5.18 11.85 1.29
N GLY A 135 -5.80 11.85 2.48
CA GLY A 135 -7.20 11.46 2.68
C GLY A 135 -8.25 12.21 1.83
N HIS A 136 -8.02 13.47 1.48
CA HIS A 136 -8.95 14.27 0.67
C HIS A 136 -8.86 13.99 -0.84
N VAL A 137 -7.82 13.29 -1.29
CA VAL A 137 -7.59 13.01 -2.71
C VAL A 137 -8.62 11.98 -3.18
N ALA A 138 -9.24 12.25 -4.33
CA ALA A 138 -10.16 11.32 -4.98
C ALA A 138 -9.38 10.15 -5.59
N ASP A 139 -9.94 8.94 -5.48
CA ASP A 139 -9.20 7.70 -5.81
C ASP A 139 -8.79 7.65 -7.28
N ILE A 140 -9.67 8.15 -8.16
CA ILE A 140 -9.42 8.34 -9.60
C ILE A 140 -8.14 9.12 -9.92
N LYS A 141 -7.67 10.01 -9.04
CA LYS A 141 -6.45 10.81 -9.28
C LYS A 141 -5.17 10.02 -9.05
N ALA A 142 -5.23 8.97 -8.23
CA ALA A 142 -4.07 8.13 -7.93
C ALA A 142 -3.87 7.03 -9.00
N VAL A 143 -4.95 6.62 -9.68
CA VAL A 143 -4.94 5.47 -10.61
C VAL A 143 -3.90 5.61 -11.72
N GLU A 144 -3.89 6.74 -12.42
CA GLU A 144 -3.05 6.93 -13.62
C GLU A 144 -1.56 6.79 -13.31
N GLN A 145 -1.10 7.37 -12.19
CA GLN A 145 0.29 7.22 -11.76
C GLN A 145 0.58 5.81 -11.25
N LEU A 146 -0.42 5.17 -10.62
CA LEU A 146 -0.28 3.87 -9.98
C LEU A 146 -0.12 2.73 -11.00
N VAL A 147 -0.77 2.82 -12.15
CA VAL A 147 -0.72 1.78 -13.20
C VAL A 147 0.18 2.15 -14.39
N ASN A 148 0.95 3.23 -14.26
CA ASN A 148 1.86 3.65 -15.32
C ASN A 148 2.90 2.56 -15.64
N GLY A 149 3.02 2.20 -16.91
CA GLY A 149 3.93 1.14 -17.39
C GLY A 149 3.39 -0.28 -17.24
N LEU A 150 2.16 -0.44 -16.73
CA LEU A 150 1.43 -1.70 -16.78
C LEU A 150 0.51 -1.72 -18.02
N ASN A 151 0.14 -2.91 -18.49
CA ASN A 151 -0.83 -3.12 -19.57
C ASN A 151 -1.86 -4.18 -19.17
N GLY A 152 -3.07 -4.12 -19.73
CA GLY A 152 -4.11 -5.13 -19.49
C GLY A 152 -5.46 -4.52 -19.12
N LYS A 153 -6.28 -5.29 -18.40
CA LYS A 153 -7.58 -4.87 -17.88
C LYS A 153 -7.47 -4.53 -16.40
N LEU A 154 -7.97 -3.36 -16.03
CA LEU A 154 -8.02 -2.88 -14.65
C LEU A 154 -9.47 -2.87 -14.17
N TYR A 155 -9.80 -3.73 -13.21
CA TYR A 155 -11.12 -3.82 -12.59
C TYR A 155 -11.17 -3.00 -11.31
N GLY A 156 -12.18 -2.14 -11.18
CA GLY A 156 -12.40 -1.33 -9.99
C GLY A 156 -13.87 -1.15 -9.68
N ASP A 157 -14.15 -0.68 -8.46
CA ASP A 157 -15.51 -0.36 -8.04
C ASP A 157 -16.11 0.86 -8.79
N ARG A 158 -17.36 1.20 -8.47
CA ARG A 158 -18.06 2.37 -9.06
C ARG A 158 -17.45 3.72 -8.66
N GLY A 159 -16.59 3.76 -7.65
CA GLY A 159 -15.82 4.93 -7.26
C GLY A 159 -14.81 5.34 -8.33
N TYR A 160 -14.31 4.38 -9.11
CA TYR A 160 -13.34 4.60 -10.18
C TYR A 160 -13.95 4.98 -11.54
N THR A 161 -15.28 4.98 -11.66
CA THR A 161 -15.96 5.32 -12.93
C THR A 161 -15.69 6.77 -13.34
N SER A 162 -14.91 6.94 -14.42
CA SER A 162 -14.65 8.23 -15.07
C SER A 162 -14.29 8.00 -16.54
N GLN A 163 -15.03 8.65 -17.46
CA GLN A 163 -14.78 8.53 -18.89
C GLN A 163 -13.43 9.13 -19.29
N GLU A 164 -13.07 10.26 -18.67
CA GLU A 164 -11.78 10.93 -18.87
C GLU A 164 -10.61 10.04 -18.43
N LEU A 165 -10.72 9.39 -17.27
CA LEU A 165 -9.72 8.44 -16.77
C LEU A 165 -9.61 7.22 -17.69
N LYS A 166 -10.76 6.66 -18.11
CA LYS A 166 -10.78 5.52 -19.03
C LYS A 166 -10.05 5.83 -20.34
N SER A 167 -10.31 6.98 -20.95
CA SER A 167 -9.63 7.39 -22.19
C SER A 167 -8.12 7.55 -21.99
N ARG A 168 -7.67 8.14 -20.87
CA ARG A 168 -6.23 8.29 -20.58
C ARG A 168 -5.54 6.95 -20.37
N LEU A 169 -6.16 6.04 -19.61
CA LEU A 169 -5.62 4.70 -19.38
C LEU A 169 -5.56 3.88 -20.67
N GLN A 170 -6.54 4.03 -21.56
CA GLN A 170 -6.55 3.34 -22.84
C GLN A 170 -5.34 3.73 -23.72
N VAL A 171 -4.93 5.01 -23.70
CA VAL A 171 -3.70 5.48 -24.36
C VAL A 171 -2.45 4.82 -23.77
N GLN A 172 -2.47 4.47 -22.49
CA GLN A 172 -1.37 3.78 -21.79
C GLN A 172 -1.40 2.26 -21.95
N GLY A 173 -2.36 1.69 -22.70
CA GLY A 173 -2.48 0.24 -22.87
C GLY A 173 -3.30 -0.46 -21.77
N MET A 174 -4.10 0.31 -21.02
CA MET A 174 -4.96 -0.18 -19.94
C MET A 174 -6.44 0.05 -20.22
N ASP A 175 -7.25 -1.02 -20.13
CA ASP A 175 -8.71 -0.92 -20.20
C ASP A 175 -9.31 -0.90 -18.78
N LEU A 176 -9.84 0.25 -18.36
CA LEU A 176 -10.53 0.40 -17.08
C LEU A 176 -11.98 -0.10 -17.19
N ILE A 177 -12.29 -1.08 -16.35
CA ILE A 177 -13.58 -1.75 -16.28
C ILE A 177 -14.19 -1.51 -14.89
N THR A 178 -15.37 -0.91 -14.87
CA THR A 178 -16.13 -0.63 -13.64
C THR A 178 -17.61 -0.88 -13.90
N TYR A 179 -18.39 -1.17 -12.86
CA TYR A 179 -19.85 -1.16 -13.00
C TYR A 179 -20.39 0.22 -13.42
N HIS A 180 -21.42 0.24 -14.26
CA HIS A 180 -22.14 1.47 -14.59
C HIS A 180 -22.89 2.05 -13.38
N ARG A 181 -22.98 3.38 -13.35
CA ARG A 181 -23.91 4.08 -12.45
C ARG A 181 -25.30 4.10 -13.09
N LYS A 182 -26.36 4.10 -12.28
CA LYS A 182 -27.77 4.10 -12.75
C LYS A 182 -28.09 5.22 -13.75
N ASN A 183 -27.37 6.34 -13.70
CA ASN A 183 -27.62 7.52 -14.51
C ASN A 183 -26.71 7.61 -15.76
N MET A 184 -25.98 6.55 -16.09
CA MET A 184 -25.08 6.50 -17.26
C MET A 184 -25.65 5.58 -18.34
N GLU A 185 -25.34 5.87 -19.59
CA GLU A 185 -25.59 4.93 -20.68
C GLU A 185 -24.91 3.58 -20.38
N SER A 186 -25.69 2.51 -20.53
CA SER A 186 -25.23 1.15 -20.29
C SER A 186 -24.36 0.69 -21.46
N VAL A 187 -23.10 0.36 -21.18
CA VAL A 187 -22.28 -0.42 -22.11
C VAL A 187 -22.43 -1.87 -21.71
N GLN A 188 -22.66 -2.77 -22.67
CA GLN A 188 -22.70 -4.20 -22.37
C GLN A 188 -21.30 -4.66 -21.95
N LEU A 189 -21.19 -5.17 -20.73
CA LEU A 189 -20.00 -5.86 -20.26
C LEU A 189 -20.00 -7.28 -20.80
N SER A 190 -18.83 -7.81 -21.14
CA SER A 190 -18.71 -9.22 -21.50
C SER A 190 -18.96 -10.09 -20.26
N THR A 191 -19.38 -11.34 -20.46
CA THR A 191 -19.58 -12.30 -19.34
C THR A 191 -18.31 -12.49 -18.51
N SER A 192 -17.13 -12.41 -19.14
CA SER A 192 -15.84 -12.47 -18.45
C SER A 192 -15.60 -11.24 -17.58
N ASP A 193 -15.91 -10.04 -18.08
CA ASP A 193 -15.74 -8.81 -17.32
C ASP A 193 -16.72 -8.71 -16.16
N GLU A 194 -17.95 -9.18 -16.34
CA GLU A 194 -18.90 -9.31 -15.24
C GLU A 194 -18.41 -10.26 -14.15
N TYR A 195 -17.79 -11.39 -14.53
CA TYR A 195 -17.20 -12.33 -13.57
C TYR A 195 -16.10 -11.66 -12.74
N HIS A 196 -15.18 -10.93 -13.38
CA HIS A 196 -14.06 -10.28 -12.68
C HIS A 196 -14.47 -9.08 -11.83
N LEU A 197 -15.64 -8.47 -12.10
CA LEU A 197 -16.22 -7.39 -11.28
C LEU A 197 -17.03 -7.89 -10.08
N ARG A 198 -17.43 -9.17 -10.04
CA ARG A 198 -18.12 -9.77 -8.88
C ARG A 198 -17.10 -9.99 -7.75
N GLN A 199 -16.66 -8.91 -7.13
CA GLN A 199 -15.91 -8.91 -5.88
C GLN A 199 -16.84 -8.82 -4.67
#